data_AF-A0A968LX63-F1
#
_entry.id   AF-A0A968LX63-F1
#
_cell.length_a   1.000
_cell.length_b   1.000
_cell.length_c   1.000
_cell.angle_alpha   90.00
_cell.angle_beta   90.00
_cell.angle_gamma   90.00
#
_symmetry.space_group_name_H-M   'P 1'
#
loop_
_entity.id
_entity.type
_entity.pdbx_description
1 polymer ?
#
loop_
_entity_poly.entity_id
_entity_poly.type
_entity_poly.pdbx_seq_one_letter_code
_entity_poly.pdbx_strand_id
1 'polypeptide(L)'
;MLIPWFEGWRLPRANEPTRGRWWYRVAPRTYRAAFFLGLTVTSVVVVVLPYLYWGRTDPILQVPIPHASRDSYLQNTSAGFMFFAVPWASTFLFFGYALYKGFGSWRFPVAASLALLALLGTGGTTPIPRFLLRGTYDILTLDRFTFWACILILPFVGAALESLLHGRLRAWLDANFGARVRLGLIGGFIVSVMIGAVAISSLTNLRKFQPEPIEISPILNFLEKDEHWRYRYLTLGFGDQMAWLSANTRALTVDGNYHSARRLIELTSTPVERLDGAKYSSVPGLGSLEQFVTMPEKFNLKFVFSNDAFYDPLLYFSGWQRLNRLENGVVVWEREDIAPLPERLPRKRLPAILGLYVGRVAAAGSAPVHRVAAPGATR
;
A
#
# COMPACT_ATOMS: atom_id res chain seq x y z
N MET A 1 -31.61 3.27 -2.54
CA MET A 1 -32.26 4.57 -2.77
C MET A 1 -32.57 5.21 -1.43
N LEU A 2 -31.63 5.96 -0.86
CA LEU A 2 -31.90 6.84 0.29
C LEU A 2 -32.07 8.25 -0.28
N ILE A 3 -33.26 8.52 -0.81
CA ILE A 3 -33.61 9.90 -1.16
C ILE A 3 -33.71 10.65 0.16
N PRO A 4 -32.90 11.70 0.39
CA PRO A 4 -32.96 12.45 1.64
C PRO A 4 -34.38 13.01 1.80
N TRP A 5 -35.04 12.71 2.92
CA TRP A 5 -36.46 13.00 3.22
C TRP A 5 -36.91 14.45 2.90
N PHE A 6 -35.97 15.38 2.83
CA PHE A 6 -36.21 16.80 2.60
C PHE A 6 -36.17 17.21 1.11
N GLU A 7 -35.80 16.34 0.16
CA GLU A 7 -35.85 16.65 -1.27
C GLU A 7 -37.28 16.73 -1.84
N GLY A 8 -38.27 16.21 -1.09
CA GLY A 8 -39.69 16.35 -1.41
C GLY A 8 -40.36 17.61 -0.86
N TRP A 9 -39.63 18.50 -0.17
CA TRP A 9 -40.22 19.71 0.39
C TRP A 9 -40.54 20.71 -0.72
N ARG A 10 -41.82 21.05 -0.87
CA ARG A 10 -42.26 22.11 -1.80
C ARG A 10 -41.55 23.42 -1.46
N LEU A 11 -40.93 24.04 -2.46
CA LEU A 11 -40.49 25.42 -2.34
C LEU A 11 -41.73 26.32 -2.14
N PRO A 12 -41.74 27.21 -1.13
CA PRO A 12 -42.86 28.12 -0.90
C PRO A 12 -43.14 28.97 -2.15
N ARG A 13 -44.40 29.08 -2.55
CA ARG A 13 -44.81 29.96 -3.66
C ARG A 13 -44.59 31.42 -3.27
N ALA A 14 -44.45 32.31 -4.25
CA ALA A 14 -44.17 33.74 -4.02
C ALA A 14 -45.14 34.42 -3.03
N ASN A 15 -46.36 33.89 -2.89
CA ASN A 15 -47.47 34.48 -2.13
C ASN A 15 -47.66 33.88 -0.72
N GLU A 16 -46.80 32.96 -0.27
CA GLU A 16 -46.88 32.38 1.10
C GLU A 16 -46.08 33.23 2.12
N PRO A 17 -46.54 33.31 3.39
CA PRO A 17 -45.96 34.18 4.42
C PRO A 17 -44.44 33.95 4.59
N THR A 18 -43.70 35.05 4.80
CA THR A 18 -42.22 35.11 4.80
C THR A 18 -41.56 34.42 6.00
N ARG A 19 -42.30 34.18 7.10
CA ARG A 19 -41.83 33.44 8.27
C ARG A 19 -41.62 31.97 7.91
N GLY A 20 -40.36 31.56 7.77
CA GLY A 20 -39.97 30.16 7.56
C GLY A 20 -39.25 29.87 6.23
N ARG A 21 -39.18 30.83 5.28
CA ARG A 21 -38.47 30.64 3.99
C ARG A 21 -36.97 30.30 4.16
N TRP A 22 -36.35 30.77 5.23
CA TRP A 22 -34.97 30.42 5.59
C TRP A 22 -34.83 28.92 5.90
N TRP A 23 -35.79 28.34 6.63
CA TRP A 23 -35.79 26.91 6.95
C TRP A 23 -35.88 26.04 5.70
N TYR A 24 -36.71 26.40 4.71
CA TYR A 24 -36.78 25.67 3.44
C TYR A 24 -35.49 25.74 2.60
N ARG A 25 -34.67 26.79 2.76
CA ARG A 25 -33.39 26.93 2.06
C ARG A 25 -32.22 26.28 2.79
N VAL A 26 -32.25 26.32 4.12
CA VAL A 26 -31.13 25.88 4.96
C VAL A 26 -31.31 24.43 5.42
N ALA A 27 -32.51 24.03 5.83
CA ALA A 27 -32.76 22.69 6.38
C ALA A 27 -32.36 21.54 5.42
N PRO A 28 -32.64 21.58 4.10
CA PRO A 28 -32.18 20.52 3.20
C PRO A 28 -30.66 20.46 3.07
N ARG A 29 -29.99 21.63 3.11
CA ARG A 29 -28.52 21.72 3.01
C ARG A 29 -27.86 21.22 4.29
N THR A 30 -28.36 21.62 5.45
CA THR A 30 -27.86 21.15 6.75
C THR A 30 -28.15 19.67 6.95
N TYR A 31 -29.33 19.19 6.53
CA TYR A 31 -29.65 17.76 6.54
C TYR A 31 -28.68 16.97 5.66
N ARG A 32 -28.47 17.39 4.40
CA ARG A 32 -27.52 16.72 3.49
C ARG A 32 -26.11 16.75 4.08
N ALA A 33 -25.66 17.89 4.59
CA ALA A 33 -24.36 18.00 5.24
C ALA A 33 -24.24 17.07 6.45
N ALA A 34 -25.23 17.04 7.34
CA ALA A 34 -25.25 16.17 8.51
C ALA A 34 -25.30 14.68 8.13
N PHE A 35 -26.10 14.32 7.12
CA PHE A 35 -26.20 12.97 6.61
C PHE A 35 -24.87 12.49 6.02
N PHE A 36 -24.26 13.27 5.13
CA PHE A 36 -22.96 12.92 4.55
C PHE A 36 -21.85 12.93 5.60
N LEU A 37 -21.85 13.87 6.54
CA LEU A 37 -20.92 13.88 7.67
C LEU A 37 -21.08 12.62 8.52
N GLY A 38 -22.32 12.24 8.86
CA GLY A 38 -22.62 11.02 9.60
C GLY A 38 -22.15 9.77 8.86
N LEU A 39 -22.39 9.69 7.55
CA LEU A 39 -21.88 8.61 6.70
C LEU A 39 -20.34 8.57 6.71
N THR A 40 -19.68 9.72 6.51
CA THR A 40 -18.21 9.81 6.50
C THR A 40 -17.62 9.41 7.84
N VAL A 41 -18.14 9.93 8.95
CA VAL A 41 -17.66 9.59 10.31
C VAL A 41 -17.88 8.10 10.57
N THR A 42 -19.05 7.56 10.23
CA THR A 42 -19.34 6.13 10.39
C THR A 42 -18.37 5.28 9.57
N SER A 43 -18.13 5.62 8.31
CA SER A 43 -17.17 4.92 7.45
C SER A 43 -15.75 4.98 8.01
N VAL A 44 -15.30 6.16 8.48
CA VAL A 44 -13.98 6.30 9.10
C VAL A 44 -13.88 5.44 10.36
N VAL A 45 -14.87 5.48 11.25
CA VAL A 45 -14.88 4.66 12.46
C VAL A 45 -14.86 3.17 12.09
N VAL A 46 -15.74 2.72 11.20
CA VAL A 46 -15.85 1.31 10.81
C VAL A 46 -14.54 0.78 10.18
N VAL A 47 -13.89 1.59 9.33
CA VAL A 47 -12.65 1.19 8.64
C VAL A 47 -11.42 1.30 9.55
N VAL A 48 -11.34 2.32 10.40
CA VAL A 48 -10.15 2.61 11.21
C VAL A 48 -10.18 1.90 12.57
N LEU A 49 -11.36 1.59 13.11
CA LEU A 49 -11.51 0.95 14.42
C LEU A 49 -10.75 -0.39 14.53
N PRO A 50 -10.80 -1.32 13.56
CA PRO A 50 -10.02 -2.55 13.64
C PRO A 50 -8.52 -2.27 13.77
N TYR A 51 -8.00 -1.29 13.02
CA TYR A 51 -6.60 -0.88 13.10
C TYR A 51 -6.25 -0.29 14.47
N LEU A 52 -7.08 0.61 15.02
CA LEU A 52 -6.85 1.20 16.35
C LEU A 52 -6.91 0.14 17.45
N TYR A 53 -7.84 -0.80 17.35
CA TYR A 53 -7.95 -1.92 18.28
C TYR A 53 -6.69 -2.81 18.22
N TRP A 54 -6.23 -3.16 17.02
CA TRP A 54 -5.01 -3.94 16.83
C TRP A 54 -3.79 -3.21 17.36
N GLY A 55 -3.66 -1.92 17.06
CA GLY A 55 -2.56 -1.09 17.54
C GLY A 55 -2.47 -1.03 19.07
N ARG A 56 -3.61 -1.11 19.78
CA ARG A 56 -3.63 -1.20 21.25
C ARG A 56 -3.36 -2.60 21.79
N THR A 57 -3.94 -3.63 21.18
CA THR A 57 -3.93 -4.98 21.76
C THR A 57 -2.79 -5.86 21.28
N ASP A 58 -2.11 -5.45 20.22
CA ASP A 58 -1.04 -6.21 19.57
C ASP A 58 -0.07 -5.28 18.83
N PRO A 59 0.64 -4.39 19.55
CA PRO A 59 1.44 -3.32 18.95
C PRO A 59 2.53 -3.87 18.02
N ILE A 60 2.94 -3.01 17.09
CA ILE A 60 4.09 -3.28 16.21
C ILE A 60 5.34 -3.20 17.08
N LEU A 61 6.03 -4.33 17.24
CA LEU A 61 7.25 -4.43 18.05
C LEU A 61 8.51 -4.19 17.21
N GLN A 62 8.39 -4.25 15.88
CA GLN A 62 9.52 -4.10 14.99
C GLN A 62 10.10 -2.69 15.05
N VAL A 63 11.42 -2.59 15.14
CA VAL A 63 12.15 -1.33 15.02
C VAL A 63 11.87 -0.67 13.67
N PRO A 64 11.90 0.66 13.57
CA PRO A 64 11.71 1.36 12.29
C PRO A 64 12.60 0.83 11.18
N ILE A 65 11.99 0.24 10.15
CA ILE A 65 12.68 -0.14 8.91
C ILE A 65 12.86 1.15 8.09
N PRO A 66 14.06 1.57 7.67
CA PRO A 66 14.26 2.74 6.81
C PRO A 66 13.42 2.69 5.52
N HIS A 67 12.92 3.85 5.06
CA HIS A 67 12.15 3.94 3.82
C HIS A 67 12.43 5.27 3.13
N ALA A 68 12.79 5.21 1.86
CA ALA A 68 13.30 6.34 1.10
C ALA A 68 12.31 7.51 0.96
N SER A 69 10.99 7.29 1.09
CA SER A 69 10.01 8.39 1.13
C SER A 69 10.15 9.31 2.35
N ARG A 70 10.94 8.92 3.36
CA ARG A 70 11.28 9.76 4.53
C ARG A 70 12.61 10.49 4.38
N ASP A 71 13.38 10.21 3.35
CA ASP A 71 14.67 10.87 3.17
C ASP A 71 14.50 12.37 2.90
N SER A 72 15.58 13.12 3.07
CA SER A 72 15.66 14.47 2.51
C SER A 72 15.85 14.37 1.00
N TYR A 73 14.91 14.87 0.22
CA TYR A 73 14.94 14.81 -1.24
C TYR A 73 15.99 15.73 -1.86
N LEU A 74 16.56 16.64 -1.07
CA LEU A 74 17.73 17.44 -1.45
C LEU A 74 19.04 16.64 -1.31
N GLN A 75 19.08 15.65 -0.43
CA GLN A 75 20.25 14.77 -0.23
C GLN A 75 20.13 13.49 -1.06
N ASN A 76 18.98 12.84 -1.00
CA ASN A 76 18.63 11.69 -1.83
C ASN A 76 17.70 12.13 -2.96
N THR A 77 18.29 12.70 -4.01
CA THR A 77 17.55 13.21 -5.18
C THR A 77 16.82 12.10 -5.93
N SER A 78 17.34 10.87 -5.91
CA SER A 78 16.67 9.69 -6.47
C SER A 78 15.36 9.39 -5.75
N ALA A 79 15.33 9.47 -4.41
CA ALA A 79 14.10 9.33 -3.64
C ALA A 79 13.12 10.48 -3.94
N GLY A 80 13.61 11.72 -4.01
CA GLY A 80 12.78 12.87 -4.37
C GLY A 80 12.15 12.76 -5.75
N PHE A 81 12.92 12.26 -6.72
CA PHE A 81 12.41 12.00 -8.06
C PHE A 81 11.28 10.96 -8.02
N MET A 82 11.51 9.82 -7.37
CA MET A 82 10.57 8.70 -7.35
C MET A 82 9.31 8.98 -6.53
N PHE A 83 9.43 9.54 -5.33
CA PHE A 83 8.33 9.67 -4.37
C PHE A 83 7.65 11.04 -4.37
N PHE A 84 8.23 12.03 -5.05
CA PHE A 84 7.65 13.38 -5.15
C PHE A 84 7.48 13.80 -6.61
N ALA A 85 8.55 13.91 -7.38
CA ALA A 85 8.48 14.51 -8.73
C ALA A 85 7.62 13.70 -9.70
N VAL A 86 7.81 12.38 -9.77
CA VAL A 86 7.05 11.51 -10.68
C VAL A 86 5.53 11.56 -10.40
N PRO A 87 5.05 11.38 -9.14
CA PRO A 87 3.63 11.56 -8.83
C PRO A 87 3.08 12.94 -9.20
N TRP A 88 3.87 13.99 -9.01
CA TRP A 88 3.48 15.38 -9.24
C TRP A 88 3.59 15.83 -10.70
N ALA A 89 4.20 15.05 -11.59
CA ALA A 89 4.66 15.46 -12.91
C ALA A 89 3.59 16.19 -13.76
N SER A 90 2.34 15.75 -13.73
CA SER A 90 1.25 16.35 -14.51
C SER A 90 0.47 17.45 -13.78
N THR A 91 0.55 17.51 -12.45
CA THR A 91 -0.38 18.32 -11.63
C THR A 91 0.29 19.45 -10.87
N PHE A 92 1.61 19.39 -10.63
CA PHE A 92 2.31 20.37 -9.80
C PHE A 92 2.26 21.80 -10.35
N LEU A 93 2.22 21.96 -11.67
CA LEU A 93 2.10 23.28 -12.30
C LEU A 93 0.80 24.00 -11.92
N PHE A 94 -0.23 23.26 -11.50
CA PHE A 94 -1.50 23.82 -11.02
C PHE A 94 -1.51 24.07 -9.51
N PHE A 95 -0.44 23.73 -8.78
CA PHE A 95 -0.40 23.85 -7.33
C PHE A 95 -0.64 25.29 -6.87
N GLY A 96 0.04 26.27 -7.48
CA GLY A 96 -0.18 27.69 -7.19
C GLY A 96 -1.62 28.14 -7.46
N TYR A 97 -2.21 27.69 -8.58
CA TYR A 97 -3.62 27.97 -8.89
C TYR A 97 -4.56 27.35 -7.86
N ALA A 98 -4.29 26.12 -7.43
CA ALA A 98 -5.07 25.40 -6.44
C ALA A 98 -5.06 26.12 -5.08
N LEU A 99 -3.89 26.60 -4.62
CA LEU A 99 -3.80 27.38 -3.38
C LEU A 99 -4.54 28.71 -3.49
N TYR A 100 -4.34 29.46 -4.58
CA TYR A 100 -4.99 30.75 -4.81
C TYR A 100 -6.51 30.63 -4.84
N LYS A 101 -7.07 29.73 -5.66
CA LYS A 101 -8.52 29.51 -5.75
C LYS A 101 -9.10 28.86 -4.50
N GLY A 102 -8.32 27.98 -3.91
CA GLY A 102 -8.67 27.23 -2.71
C GLY A 102 -8.89 28.14 -1.53
N PHE A 103 -7.83 28.83 -1.09
CA PHE A 103 -7.89 29.74 0.06
C PHE A 103 -8.70 31.01 -0.20
N GLY A 104 -8.81 31.46 -1.45
CA GLY A 104 -9.67 32.58 -1.83
C GLY A 104 -11.17 32.25 -1.92
N SER A 105 -11.63 31.06 -1.52
CA SER A 105 -13.04 30.67 -1.59
C SER A 105 -13.46 29.71 -0.48
N TRP A 106 -14.73 29.31 -0.46
CA TRP A 106 -15.24 28.30 0.48
C TRP A 106 -14.52 26.93 0.36
N ARG A 107 -13.76 26.72 -0.71
CA ARG A 107 -12.96 25.50 -0.97
C ARG A 107 -11.70 25.41 -0.11
N PHE A 108 -11.47 26.37 0.79
CA PHE A 108 -10.29 26.40 1.65
C PHE A 108 -10.04 25.09 2.44
N PRO A 109 -11.04 24.29 2.88
CA PRO A 109 -10.75 23.03 3.57
C PRO A 109 -10.04 22.03 2.66
N VAL A 110 -10.42 21.97 1.38
CA VAL A 110 -9.76 21.10 0.39
C VAL A 110 -8.35 21.60 0.11
N ALA A 111 -8.16 22.92 0.01
CA ALA A 111 -6.86 23.53 -0.21
C ALA A 111 -5.91 23.36 0.98
N ALA A 112 -6.43 23.47 2.21
CA ALA A 112 -5.69 23.20 3.44
C ALA A 112 -5.27 21.73 3.52
N SER A 113 -6.18 20.80 3.20
CA SER A 113 -5.85 19.38 3.10
C SER A 113 -4.79 19.10 2.03
N LEU A 114 -4.94 19.70 0.85
CA LEU A 114 -3.95 19.60 -0.23
C LEU A 114 -2.57 20.10 0.23
N ALA A 115 -2.51 21.29 0.85
CA ALA A 115 -1.26 21.87 1.33
C ALA A 115 -0.62 21.02 2.42
N LEU A 116 -1.41 20.51 3.37
CA LEU A 116 -0.93 19.65 4.44
C LEU A 116 -0.39 18.33 3.88
N LEU A 117 -1.12 17.66 3.00
CA LEU A 117 -0.68 16.40 2.39
C LEU A 117 0.56 16.59 1.51
N ALA A 118 0.61 17.67 0.72
CA ALA A 118 1.79 18.00 -0.07
C ALA A 118 3.01 18.26 0.82
N LEU A 119 2.82 18.95 1.96
CA LEU A 119 3.88 19.19 2.94
C LEU A 119 4.36 17.90 3.60
N LEU A 120 3.45 17.04 4.07
CA LEU A 120 3.79 15.73 4.64
C LEU A 120 4.50 14.84 3.62
N GLY A 121 4.11 14.93 2.35
CA GLY A 121 4.74 14.25 1.22
C GLY A 121 6.17 14.74 0.89
N THR A 122 6.64 15.84 1.48
CA THR A 122 8.05 16.27 1.32
C THR A 122 9.05 15.42 2.10
N GLY A 123 8.59 14.47 2.90
CA GLY A 123 9.46 13.55 3.62
C GLY A 123 10.32 14.26 4.66
N GLY A 124 11.62 13.94 4.67
CA GLY A 124 12.63 14.59 5.52
C GLY A 124 13.20 15.88 4.93
N THR A 125 12.68 16.34 3.78
CA THR A 125 13.15 17.57 3.12
C THR A 125 12.85 18.82 3.95
N THR A 126 11.76 18.79 4.72
CA THR A 126 11.42 19.82 5.69
C THR A 126 11.32 19.20 7.09
N PRO A 127 11.54 19.95 8.18
CA PRO A 127 11.41 19.41 9.54
C PRO A 127 9.95 19.23 9.98
N ILE A 128 9.00 19.79 9.22
CA ILE A 128 7.58 19.87 9.62
C ILE A 128 6.90 18.50 9.69
N PRO A 129 7.07 17.59 8.71
CA PRO A 129 6.46 16.26 8.77
C PRO A 129 6.90 15.48 10.00
N ARG A 130 8.19 15.54 10.37
CA ARG A 130 8.71 14.88 11.57
C ARG A 130 8.16 15.53 12.84
N PHE A 131 8.06 16.86 12.88
CA PHE A 131 7.49 17.59 14.02
C PHE A 131 6.01 17.24 14.25
N LEU A 132 5.21 17.17 13.18
CA LEU A 132 3.78 16.87 13.25
C LEU A 132 3.49 15.40 13.58
N LEU A 133 4.19 14.47 12.91
CA LEU A 133 3.91 13.03 13.01
C LEU A 133 4.64 12.35 14.18
N ARG A 134 5.70 12.95 14.74
CA ARG A 134 6.48 12.41 15.86
C ARG A 134 6.92 10.97 15.58
N GLY A 135 6.78 10.04 16.54
CA GLY A 135 7.20 8.64 16.36
C GLY A 135 6.48 7.91 15.21
N THR A 136 5.32 8.39 14.77
CA THR A 136 4.61 7.84 13.61
C THR A 136 5.33 8.17 12.29
N TYR A 137 6.15 9.22 12.26
CA TYR A 137 7.04 9.53 11.12
C TYR A 137 7.97 8.35 10.82
N ASP A 138 8.46 7.65 11.84
CA ASP A 138 9.42 6.56 11.67
C ASP A 138 8.76 5.23 11.23
N ILE A 139 7.43 5.20 11.14
CA ILE A 139 6.65 4.01 10.78
C ILE A 139 5.92 4.19 9.44
N LEU A 140 5.45 5.41 9.15
CA LEU A 140 4.66 5.66 7.94
C LEU A 140 5.51 5.79 6.67
N THR A 141 4.95 5.29 5.58
CA THR A 141 5.38 5.56 4.22
C THR A 141 4.79 6.88 3.74
N LEU A 142 5.63 7.92 3.63
CA LEU A 142 5.17 9.30 3.41
C LEU A 142 4.74 9.59 1.97
N ASP A 143 5.12 8.74 1.03
CA ASP A 143 4.66 8.74 -0.37
C ASP A 143 3.13 8.62 -0.49
N ARG A 144 2.47 8.03 0.50
CA ARG A 144 1.00 7.99 0.58
C ARG A 144 0.40 9.39 0.68
N PHE A 145 1.07 10.33 1.36
CA PHE A 145 0.61 11.72 1.43
C PHE A 145 0.73 12.42 0.07
N THR A 146 1.84 12.21 -0.65
CA THR A 146 2.00 12.70 -2.04
C THR A 146 0.90 12.15 -2.94
N PHE A 147 0.65 10.84 -2.90
CA PHE A 147 -0.40 10.20 -3.68
C PHE A 147 -1.78 10.84 -3.45
N TRP A 148 -2.18 11.02 -2.19
CA TRP A 148 -3.46 11.66 -1.86
C TRP A 148 -3.50 13.15 -2.23
N ALA A 149 -2.39 13.87 -2.13
CA ALA A 149 -2.29 15.25 -2.59
C ALA A 149 -2.52 15.37 -4.10
N CYS A 150 -1.95 14.46 -4.89
CA CYS A 150 -2.16 14.40 -6.35
C CYS A 150 -3.60 14.05 -6.73
N ILE A 151 -4.36 13.35 -5.86
CA ILE A 151 -5.80 13.16 -6.06
C ILE A 151 -6.57 14.43 -5.70
N LEU A 152 -6.27 15.05 -4.56
CA LEU A 152 -7.00 16.23 -4.08
C LEU A 152 -6.83 17.47 -4.98
N ILE A 153 -5.73 17.56 -5.74
CA ILE A 153 -5.53 18.67 -6.66
C ILE A 153 -6.40 18.57 -7.93
N LEU A 154 -6.87 17.39 -8.32
CA LEU A 154 -7.56 17.16 -9.61
C LEU A 154 -8.78 18.07 -9.84
N PRO A 155 -9.67 18.34 -8.85
CA PRO A 155 -10.76 19.29 -9.05
C PRO A 155 -10.28 20.72 -9.38
N PHE A 156 -9.14 21.14 -8.83
CA PHE A 156 -8.54 22.43 -9.14
C PHE A 156 -7.89 22.43 -10.54
N VAL A 157 -7.26 21.32 -10.93
CA VAL A 157 -6.78 21.14 -12.31
C VAL A 157 -7.94 21.25 -13.29
N GLY A 158 -9.04 20.55 -13.06
CA GLY A 158 -10.25 20.65 -13.89
C GLY A 158 -10.79 22.07 -13.97
N ALA A 159 -10.85 22.79 -12.85
CA ALA A 159 -11.27 24.19 -12.83
C ALA A 159 -10.28 25.13 -13.56
N ALA A 160 -8.98 24.83 -13.54
CA ALA A 160 -7.97 25.59 -14.27
C ALA A 160 -8.12 25.39 -15.78
N LEU A 161 -8.27 24.13 -16.21
CA LEU A 161 -8.49 23.76 -17.61
C LEU A 161 -9.79 24.35 -18.14
N GLU A 162 -10.87 24.30 -17.37
CA GLU A 162 -12.14 24.93 -17.77
C GLU A 162 -12.00 26.46 -17.92
N SER A 163 -11.26 27.10 -17.01
CA SER A 163 -10.96 28.53 -17.14
C SER A 163 -10.08 28.84 -18.35
N LEU A 164 -9.19 27.91 -18.75
CA LEU A 164 -8.30 28.00 -19.90
C LEU A 164 -9.03 27.79 -21.25
N LEU A 165 -10.12 27.03 -21.24
CA LEU A 165 -10.93 26.74 -22.42
C LEU A 165 -12.07 27.74 -22.62
N HIS A 166 -12.79 28.09 -21.54
CA HIS A 166 -14.04 28.85 -21.64
C HIS A 166 -14.08 30.09 -20.72
N GLY A 167 -13.15 30.21 -19.78
CA GLY A 167 -13.25 31.19 -18.69
C GLY A 167 -12.33 32.41 -18.81
N ARG A 168 -12.04 33.00 -17.65
CA ARG A 168 -11.24 34.23 -17.54
C ARG A 168 -9.79 34.04 -17.98
N LEU A 169 -9.22 32.86 -17.73
CA LEU A 169 -7.83 32.58 -18.10
C LEU A 169 -7.69 32.53 -19.63
N ARG A 170 -8.69 32.00 -20.34
CA ARG A 170 -8.77 32.14 -21.81
C ARG A 170 -8.76 33.60 -22.22
N ALA A 171 -9.70 34.41 -21.72
CA ALA A 171 -9.86 35.79 -22.15
C ALA A 171 -8.57 36.61 -21.90
N TRP A 172 -7.94 36.40 -20.74
CA TRP A 172 -6.68 37.04 -20.39
C TRP A 172 -5.53 36.59 -21.29
N LEU A 173 -5.37 35.29 -21.56
CA LEU A 173 -4.32 34.79 -22.46
C LEU A 173 -4.53 35.24 -23.91
N ASP A 174 -5.77 35.19 -24.41
CA ASP A 174 -6.11 35.62 -25.76
C ASP A 174 -5.82 37.12 -25.93
N ALA A 175 -6.08 37.95 -24.91
CA ALA A 175 -5.82 39.39 -24.95
C ALA A 175 -4.33 39.76 -24.85
N ASN A 176 -3.53 39.03 -24.05
CA ASN A 176 -2.12 39.37 -23.81
C ASN A 176 -1.15 38.65 -24.77
N PHE A 177 -1.47 37.44 -25.21
CA PHE A 177 -0.57 36.57 -25.98
C PHE A 177 -1.20 36.01 -27.25
N GLY A 178 -2.51 36.15 -27.43
CA GLY A 178 -3.23 35.64 -28.59
C GLY A 178 -3.60 34.15 -28.50
N ALA A 179 -4.61 33.78 -29.29
CA ALA A 179 -5.18 32.43 -29.27
C ALA A 179 -4.19 31.33 -29.68
N ARG A 180 -3.22 31.63 -30.56
CA ARG A 180 -2.19 30.66 -31.00
C ARG A 180 -1.31 30.22 -29.83
N VAL A 181 -0.87 31.15 -28.99
CA VAL A 181 -0.05 30.83 -27.81
C VAL A 181 -0.85 29.99 -26.83
N ARG A 182 -2.10 30.37 -26.54
CA ARG A 182 -2.97 29.59 -25.65
C ARG A 182 -3.19 28.16 -26.16
N LEU A 183 -3.49 27.98 -27.44
CA LEU A 183 -3.65 26.66 -28.04
C LEU A 183 -2.35 25.86 -28.02
N GLY A 184 -1.20 26.51 -28.25
CA GLY A 184 0.12 25.89 -28.11
C GLY A 184 0.40 25.41 -26.68
N LEU A 185 0.04 26.20 -25.66
CA LEU A 185 0.15 25.80 -24.25
C LEU A 185 -0.75 24.60 -23.91
N ILE A 186 -2.00 24.60 -24.40
CA ILE A 186 -2.91 23.47 -24.21
C ILE A 186 -2.36 22.21 -24.90
N GLY A 187 -1.95 22.33 -26.17
CA GLY A 187 -1.38 21.22 -26.92
C GLY A 187 -0.11 20.67 -26.27
N GLY A 188 0.80 21.56 -25.85
CA GLY A 188 2.03 21.20 -25.15
C GLY A 188 1.77 20.49 -23.81
N PHE A 189 0.79 20.95 -23.04
CA PHE A 189 0.36 20.29 -21.81
C PHE A 189 -0.19 18.88 -22.09
N ILE A 190 -1.09 18.74 -23.07
CA ILE A 190 -1.67 17.42 -23.44
C ILE A 190 -0.56 16.46 -23.88
N VAL A 191 0.33 16.89 -24.78
CA VAL A 191 1.46 16.09 -25.26
C VAL A 191 2.37 15.68 -24.11
N SER A 192 2.68 16.60 -23.20
CA SER A 192 3.54 16.34 -22.05
C SER A 192 2.91 15.33 -21.07
N VAL A 193 1.61 15.44 -20.81
CA VAL A 193 0.88 14.46 -19.98
C VAL A 193 0.84 13.10 -20.66
N MET A 194 0.61 13.04 -21.98
CA MET A 194 0.61 11.79 -22.74
C MET A 194 1.98 11.11 -22.73
N ILE A 195 3.04 11.86 -23.03
CA ILE A 195 4.42 11.35 -22.98
C ILE A 195 4.75 10.88 -21.56
N GLY A 196 4.42 11.67 -20.54
CA GLY A 196 4.63 11.33 -19.14
C GLY A 196 3.88 10.04 -18.75
N ALA A 197 2.62 9.91 -19.13
CA ALA A 197 1.82 8.70 -18.84
C ALA A 197 2.40 7.45 -19.52
N VAL A 198 2.80 7.55 -20.78
CA VAL A 198 3.45 6.44 -21.52
C VAL A 198 4.80 6.09 -20.88
N ALA A 199 5.62 7.09 -20.54
CA ALA A 199 6.92 6.89 -19.92
C ALA A 199 6.80 6.23 -18.55
N ILE A 200 5.91 6.74 -17.67
CA ILE A 200 5.66 6.18 -16.35
C ILE A 200 5.10 4.75 -16.47
N SER A 201 4.13 4.52 -17.35
CA SER A 201 3.55 3.19 -17.57
C SER A 201 4.55 2.19 -18.16
N SER A 202 5.56 2.66 -18.90
CA SER A 202 6.59 1.80 -19.51
C SER A 202 7.82 1.64 -18.60
N LEU A 203 7.91 2.40 -17.51
CA LEU A 203 9.07 2.39 -16.61
C LEU A 203 9.34 0.99 -16.06
N THR A 204 8.29 0.22 -15.76
CA THR A 204 8.40 -1.16 -15.23
C THR A 204 8.95 -2.14 -16.27
N ASN A 205 8.80 -1.86 -17.57
CA ASN A 205 9.39 -2.66 -18.64
C ASN A 205 10.88 -2.36 -18.82
N LEU A 206 11.29 -1.11 -18.57
CA LEU A 206 12.68 -0.68 -18.65
C LEU A 206 13.48 -1.06 -17.41
N ARG A 207 12.86 -0.99 -16.22
CA ARG A 207 13.46 -1.33 -14.94
C ARG A 207 12.49 -2.19 -14.14
N LYS A 208 12.78 -3.47 -14.04
CA LYS A 208 12.00 -4.42 -13.25
C LYS A 208 12.24 -4.15 -11.76
N PHE A 209 11.15 -3.86 -11.04
CA PHE A 209 11.17 -3.65 -9.59
C PHE A 209 10.89 -4.93 -8.80
N GLN A 210 10.38 -5.96 -9.47
CA GLN A 210 10.05 -7.26 -8.91
C GLN A 210 10.66 -8.37 -9.79
N PRO A 211 10.96 -9.56 -9.22
CA PRO A 211 11.37 -10.72 -9.99
C PRO A 211 10.33 -11.15 -11.03
N GLU A 212 10.74 -11.96 -12.01
CA GLU A 212 9.82 -12.57 -12.97
C GLU A 212 8.73 -13.39 -12.26
N PRO A 213 7.50 -13.44 -12.81
CA PRO A 213 6.46 -14.31 -12.30
C PRO A 213 6.94 -15.76 -12.14
N ILE A 214 6.73 -16.34 -10.97
CA ILE A 214 7.12 -17.69 -10.60
C ILE A 214 5.88 -18.58 -10.60
N GLU A 215 5.90 -19.65 -11.39
CA GLU A 215 4.91 -20.71 -11.32
C GLU A 215 5.05 -21.45 -9.98
N ILE A 216 4.07 -21.33 -9.09
CA ILE A 216 4.18 -21.89 -7.73
C ILE A 216 3.83 -23.37 -7.64
N SER A 217 3.17 -23.94 -8.65
CA SER A 217 2.69 -25.33 -8.64
C SER A 217 3.78 -26.36 -8.32
N PRO A 218 5.00 -26.28 -8.89
CA PRO A 218 6.08 -27.19 -8.52
C PRO A 218 6.50 -27.09 -7.04
N ILE A 219 6.43 -25.90 -6.45
CA ILE A 219 6.75 -25.66 -5.03
C ILE A 219 5.65 -26.24 -4.15
N LEU A 220 4.39 -26.03 -4.52
CA LEU A 220 3.24 -26.61 -3.79
C LEU A 220 3.30 -28.14 -3.81
N ASN A 221 3.57 -28.73 -4.97
CA ASN A 221 3.73 -30.18 -5.11
C ASN A 221 4.89 -30.69 -4.25
N PHE A 222 6.02 -29.98 -4.22
CA PHE A 222 7.14 -30.31 -3.34
C PHE A 222 6.76 -30.26 -1.85
N LEU A 223 6.03 -29.22 -1.42
CA LEU A 223 5.61 -29.05 -0.03
C LEU A 223 4.56 -30.09 0.41
N GLU A 224 3.73 -30.55 -0.53
CA GLU A 224 2.71 -31.56 -0.24
C GLU A 224 3.28 -32.97 -0.23
N LYS A 225 4.28 -33.24 -1.08
CA LYS A 225 5.00 -34.50 -1.11
C LYS A 225 5.70 -34.74 0.24
N ASP A 226 5.65 -35.99 0.71
CA ASP A 226 6.33 -36.48 1.91
C ASP A 226 6.08 -35.62 3.18
N GLU A 227 4.91 -34.97 3.22
CA GLU A 227 4.49 -34.08 4.31
C GLU A 227 5.45 -32.93 4.63
N HIS A 228 6.18 -32.42 3.63
CA HIS A 228 7.13 -31.32 3.82
C HIS A 228 6.52 -30.05 4.43
N TRP A 229 5.23 -29.85 4.28
CA TRP A 229 4.46 -28.76 4.91
C TRP A 229 4.52 -28.76 6.45
N ARG A 230 4.97 -29.86 7.08
CA ARG A 230 5.20 -29.94 8.53
C ARG A 230 6.40 -29.11 9.00
N TYR A 231 7.22 -28.64 8.09
CA TYR A 231 8.37 -27.79 8.38
C TYR A 231 8.11 -26.35 7.92
N ARG A 232 8.89 -25.41 8.45
CA ARG A 232 8.90 -24.06 7.90
C ARG A 232 9.78 -23.98 6.66
N TYR A 233 9.41 -23.07 5.77
CA TYR A 233 10.21 -22.72 4.61
C TYR A 233 10.60 -21.23 4.60
N LEU A 234 11.62 -20.91 3.81
CA LEU A 234 12.04 -19.56 3.47
C LEU A 234 12.11 -19.42 1.95
N THR A 235 11.76 -18.25 1.43
CA THR A 235 12.00 -17.90 0.01
C THR A 235 13.12 -16.89 -0.08
N LEU A 236 13.89 -16.94 -1.16
CA LEU A 236 14.90 -15.96 -1.50
C LEU A 236 14.77 -15.58 -2.99
N GLY A 237 14.56 -14.30 -3.27
CA GLY A 237 14.39 -13.79 -4.63
C GLY A 237 13.00 -13.97 -5.24
N PHE A 238 11.94 -14.07 -4.42
CA PHE A 238 10.55 -14.15 -4.87
C PHE A 238 9.87 -12.78 -4.95
N GLY A 239 10.39 -11.79 -4.20
CA GLY A 239 9.76 -10.49 -4.07
C GLY A 239 8.36 -10.62 -3.44
N ASP A 240 7.39 -9.87 -3.97
CA ASP A 240 6.02 -9.85 -3.42
C ASP A 240 5.29 -11.19 -3.64
N GLN A 241 5.77 -12.02 -4.57
CA GLN A 241 5.15 -13.30 -4.92
C GLN A 241 5.23 -14.35 -3.80
N MET A 242 6.12 -14.16 -2.82
CA MET A 242 6.16 -14.99 -1.62
C MET A 242 4.81 -14.99 -0.86
N ALA A 243 4.06 -13.88 -0.94
CA ALA A 243 2.74 -13.76 -0.32
C ALA A 243 1.73 -14.66 -1.01
N TRP A 244 1.81 -14.77 -2.34
CA TRP A 244 0.96 -15.64 -3.12
C TRP A 244 1.24 -17.11 -2.82
N LEU A 245 2.51 -17.51 -2.73
CA LEU A 245 2.90 -18.86 -2.29
C LEU A 245 2.34 -19.15 -0.88
N SER A 246 2.57 -18.25 0.07
CA SER A 246 2.15 -18.41 1.47
C SER A 246 0.62 -18.51 1.63
N ALA A 247 -0.15 -17.88 0.74
CA ALA A 247 -1.60 -17.96 0.76
C ALA A 247 -2.15 -19.28 0.20
N ASN A 248 -1.37 -20.01 -0.59
CA ASN A 248 -1.77 -21.23 -1.30
C ASN A 248 -1.19 -22.52 -0.70
N THR A 249 -0.52 -22.44 0.46
CA THR A 249 0.03 -23.61 1.17
C THR A 249 -0.31 -23.56 2.65
N ARG A 250 -0.36 -24.75 3.27
CA ARG A 250 -0.45 -24.91 4.73
C ARG A 250 0.92 -24.86 5.42
N ALA A 251 2.01 -24.97 4.64
CA ALA A 251 3.36 -24.82 5.18
C ALA A 251 3.55 -23.38 5.70
N LEU A 252 4.24 -23.22 6.83
CA LEU A 252 4.48 -21.91 7.40
C LEU A 252 5.84 -21.35 6.95
N THR A 253 5.97 -20.03 6.89
CA THR A 253 7.24 -19.36 6.61
C THR A 253 7.76 -18.62 7.84
N VAL A 254 9.09 -18.47 7.93
CA VAL A 254 9.75 -17.67 8.97
C VAL A 254 9.75 -16.16 8.67
N ASP A 255 9.67 -15.76 7.40
CA ASP A 255 9.79 -14.36 6.97
C ASP A 255 8.43 -13.66 6.95
N GLY A 256 7.55 -14.05 6.02
CA GLY A 256 6.21 -13.49 5.87
C GLY A 256 6.19 -12.08 5.24
N ASN A 257 5.28 -11.81 4.32
CA ASN A 257 5.30 -10.56 3.54
C ASN A 257 4.92 -9.31 4.35
N TYR A 258 4.04 -9.45 5.36
CA TYR A 258 3.61 -8.33 6.20
C TYR A 258 4.50 -8.20 7.45
N HIS A 259 5.56 -7.39 7.33
CA HIS A 259 6.61 -7.27 8.34
C HIS A 259 6.13 -6.74 9.70
N SER A 260 5.14 -5.85 9.73
CA SER A 260 4.61 -5.29 10.99
C SER A 260 3.88 -6.32 11.86
N ALA A 261 3.46 -7.46 11.32
CA ALA A 261 2.81 -8.54 12.07
C ALA A 261 3.80 -9.63 12.54
N ARG A 262 5.08 -9.50 12.21
CA ARG A 262 6.10 -10.46 12.66
C ARG A 262 6.31 -10.38 14.16
N ARG A 263 6.61 -11.53 14.75
CA ARG A 263 6.77 -11.70 16.21
C ARG A 263 8.11 -12.29 16.62
N LEU A 264 8.89 -12.79 15.67
CA LEU A 264 10.23 -13.31 15.95
C LEU A 264 11.14 -12.15 16.33
N ILE A 265 11.85 -12.30 17.45
CA ILE A 265 12.70 -11.21 17.98
C ILE A 265 13.75 -10.81 16.95
N GLU A 266 14.30 -11.79 16.22
CA GLU A 266 15.29 -11.64 15.15
C GLU A 266 14.82 -10.75 14.00
N LEU A 267 13.50 -10.66 13.77
CA LEU A 267 12.90 -9.80 12.74
C LEU A 267 12.39 -8.48 13.32
N THR A 268 12.15 -8.42 14.63
CA THR A 268 11.63 -7.20 15.30
C THR A 268 12.74 -6.31 15.86
N SER A 269 13.90 -6.87 16.22
CA SER A 269 15.03 -6.10 16.74
C SER A 269 15.94 -5.52 15.66
N THR A 270 15.75 -5.91 14.39
CA THR A 270 16.54 -5.44 13.25
C THR A 270 15.65 -4.73 12.22
N PRO A 271 16.17 -3.70 11.53
CA PRO A 271 15.43 -2.95 10.52
C PRO A 271 15.41 -3.69 9.18
N VAL A 272 14.79 -4.88 9.15
CA VAL A 272 14.70 -5.73 7.94
C VAL A 272 13.28 -5.76 7.38
N GLU A 273 13.12 -5.36 6.12
CA GLU A 273 11.81 -5.41 5.46
C GLU A 273 11.41 -6.86 5.18
N ARG A 274 12.26 -7.65 4.52
CA ARG A 274 12.04 -9.08 4.19
C ARG A 274 13.39 -9.79 4.10
N LEU A 275 13.45 -11.02 4.59
CA LEU A 275 14.60 -11.90 4.39
C LEU A 275 14.75 -12.29 2.90
N ASP A 276 13.63 -12.43 2.18
CA ASP A 276 13.61 -12.73 0.75
C ASP A 276 14.48 -11.78 -0.10
N GLY A 277 14.45 -10.50 0.26
CA GLY A 277 15.21 -9.41 -0.36
C GLY A 277 16.39 -8.92 0.46
N ALA A 278 16.93 -9.73 1.39
CA ALA A 278 17.97 -9.32 2.34
C ALA A 278 19.16 -8.62 1.70
N LYS A 279 19.56 -9.02 0.48
CA LYS A 279 20.67 -8.41 -0.27
C LYS A 279 20.48 -6.91 -0.56
N TYR A 280 19.24 -6.44 -0.64
CA TYR A 280 18.92 -5.03 -0.89
C TYR A 280 18.90 -4.18 0.38
N SER A 281 18.89 -4.82 1.55
CA SER A 281 18.90 -4.15 2.86
C SER A 281 20.29 -4.11 3.48
N SER A 282 21.35 -4.31 2.68
CA SER A 282 22.76 -4.24 3.07
C SER A 282 23.07 -5.09 4.32
N VAL A 283 23.83 -4.55 5.28
CA VAL A 283 24.31 -5.28 6.47
C VAL A 283 23.16 -5.76 7.37
N PRO A 284 22.14 -4.94 7.73
CA PRO A 284 21.02 -5.42 8.54
C PRO A 284 20.24 -6.58 7.92
N GLY A 285 20.03 -6.54 6.60
CA GLY A 285 19.33 -7.59 5.87
C GLY A 285 20.09 -8.91 5.89
N LEU A 286 21.34 -8.89 5.44
CA LEU A 286 22.17 -10.09 5.37
C LEU A 286 22.46 -10.68 6.76
N GLY A 287 22.74 -9.83 7.75
CA GLY A 287 22.95 -10.30 9.13
C GLY A 287 21.70 -10.93 9.74
N SER A 288 20.51 -10.41 9.42
CA SER A 288 19.25 -11.05 9.85
C SER A 288 19.06 -12.40 9.16
N LEU A 289 19.28 -12.48 7.85
CA LEU A 289 19.18 -13.74 7.12
C LEU A 289 20.16 -14.81 7.65
N GLU A 290 21.39 -14.42 7.94
CA GLU A 290 22.42 -15.30 8.49
C GLU A 290 21.99 -15.96 9.80
N GLN A 291 21.30 -15.23 10.69
CA GLN A 291 20.79 -15.80 11.96
C GLN A 291 19.80 -16.96 11.73
N PHE A 292 18.94 -16.86 10.70
CA PHE A 292 17.99 -17.93 10.36
C PHE A 292 18.66 -19.12 9.68
N VAL A 293 19.66 -18.85 8.85
CA VAL A 293 20.35 -19.86 8.05
C VAL A 293 21.36 -20.65 8.89
N THR A 294 21.93 -20.05 9.94
CA THR A 294 22.90 -20.66 10.85
C THR A 294 22.28 -21.42 12.01
N MET A 295 21.10 -21.02 12.49
CA MET A 295 20.33 -21.72 13.55
C MET A 295 18.92 -22.14 13.08
N PRO A 296 18.80 -22.90 11.99
CA PRO A 296 17.49 -23.28 11.42
C PRO A 296 16.61 -24.12 12.36
N GLU A 297 17.21 -24.92 13.23
CA GLU A 297 16.55 -25.78 14.21
C GLU A 297 15.68 -25.01 15.18
N LYS A 298 16.10 -23.80 15.58
CA LYS A 298 15.33 -22.89 16.43
C LYS A 298 13.98 -22.52 15.82
N PHE A 299 13.90 -22.51 14.49
CA PHE A 299 12.74 -22.04 13.75
C PHE A 299 11.96 -23.17 13.07
N ASN A 300 12.35 -24.43 13.23
CA ASN A 300 11.86 -25.55 12.43
C ASN A 300 12.00 -25.28 10.92
N LEU A 301 13.02 -24.52 10.51
CA LEU A 301 13.24 -24.10 9.14
C LEU A 301 14.01 -25.20 8.40
N LYS A 302 13.34 -25.92 7.50
CA LYS A 302 13.95 -27.07 6.82
C LYS A 302 14.26 -26.82 5.35
N PHE A 303 13.45 -25.99 4.68
CA PHE A 303 13.55 -25.77 3.24
C PHE A 303 13.78 -24.29 2.91
N VAL A 304 14.71 -24.02 1.99
CA VAL A 304 14.87 -22.71 1.36
C VAL A 304 14.61 -22.85 -0.14
N PHE A 305 13.65 -22.10 -0.65
CA PHE A 305 13.38 -21.96 -2.08
C PHE A 305 14.12 -20.74 -2.59
N SER A 306 15.24 -20.97 -3.29
CA SER A 306 16.08 -19.90 -3.84
C SER A 306 15.82 -19.73 -5.33
N ASN A 307 15.43 -18.52 -5.73
CA ASN A 307 15.34 -18.07 -7.12
C ASN A 307 16.48 -17.08 -7.47
N ASP A 308 17.50 -16.98 -6.60
CA ASP A 308 18.55 -15.98 -6.73
C ASP A 308 19.90 -16.55 -6.27
N ALA A 309 20.77 -16.81 -7.23
CA ALA A 309 22.07 -17.42 -7.01
C ALA A 309 23.00 -16.58 -6.12
N PHE A 310 22.68 -15.30 -5.88
CA PHE A 310 23.41 -14.46 -4.93
C PHE A 310 23.51 -15.11 -3.54
N TYR A 311 22.48 -15.84 -3.11
CA TYR A 311 22.43 -16.45 -1.78
C TYR A 311 23.07 -17.84 -1.70
N ASP A 312 23.42 -18.45 -2.84
CA ASP A 312 23.97 -19.82 -2.89
C ASP A 312 25.22 -19.99 -2.02
N PRO A 313 26.21 -19.05 -2.02
CA PRO A 313 27.39 -19.19 -1.14
C PRO A 313 27.02 -19.18 0.35
N LEU A 314 26.09 -18.31 0.77
CA LEU A 314 25.66 -18.22 2.17
C LEU A 314 25.04 -19.55 2.62
N LEU A 315 24.16 -20.12 1.82
CA LEU A 315 23.50 -21.39 2.12
C LEU A 315 24.53 -22.53 2.17
N TYR A 316 25.38 -22.63 1.15
CA TYR A 316 26.41 -23.67 1.06
C TYR A 316 27.37 -23.64 2.25
N PHE A 317 27.98 -22.49 2.56
CA PHE A 317 28.94 -22.38 3.66
C PHE A 317 28.30 -22.49 5.05
N SER A 318 26.99 -22.24 5.15
CA SER A 318 26.25 -22.51 6.38
C SER A 318 25.90 -24.00 6.55
N GLY A 319 26.15 -24.85 5.55
CA GLY A 319 25.93 -26.29 5.57
C GLY A 319 24.54 -26.74 5.07
N TRP A 320 23.86 -25.89 4.29
CA TRP A 320 22.64 -26.31 3.60
C TRP A 320 22.99 -27.20 2.42
N GLN A 321 22.24 -28.29 2.25
CA GLN A 321 22.41 -29.19 1.13
C GLN A 321 21.54 -28.75 -0.04
N ARG A 322 22.16 -28.63 -1.21
CA ARG A 322 21.42 -28.31 -2.43
C ARG A 322 20.73 -29.57 -2.95
N LEU A 323 19.41 -29.55 -3.03
CA LEU A 323 18.62 -30.58 -3.69
C LEU A 323 18.50 -30.29 -5.19
N ASN A 324 17.53 -30.94 -5.84
CA ASN A 324 17.22 -30.69 -7.24
C ASN A 324 16.59 -29.32 -7.47
N ARG A 325 16.77 -28.82 -8.70
CA ARG A 325 16.04 -27.68 -9.23
C ARG A 325 14.64 -28.13 -9.64
N LEU A 326 13.62 -27.39 -9.24
CA LEU A 326 12.24 -27.63 -9.64
C LEU A 326 12.03 -27.23 -11.11
N GLU A 327 10.93 -27.71 -11.71
CA GLU A 327 10.58 -27.44 -13.12
C GLU A 327 10.48 -25.94 -13.45
N ASN A 328 10.11 -25.11 -12.47
CA ASN A 328 10.03 -23.66 -12.59
C ASN A 328 11.39 -22.95 -12.43
N GLY A 329 12.50 -23.69 -12.33
CA GLY A 329 13.85 -23.15 -12.21
C GLY A 329 14.31 -22.81 -10.79
N VAL A 330 13.42 -22.88 -9.79
CA VAL A 330 13.74 -22.60 -8.39
C VAL A 330 14.61 -23.72 -7.81
N VAL A 331 15.67 -23.34 -7.11
CA VAL A 331 16.59 -24.27 -6.44
C VAL A 331 16.07 -24.53 -5.03
N VAL A 332 15.94 -25.79 -4.66
CA VAL A 332 15.59 -26.18 -3.29
C VAL A 332 16.86 -26.47 -2.50
N TRP A 333 16.96 -25.89 -1.31
CA TRP A 333 17.99 -26.22 -0.34
C TRP A 333 17.33 -26.83 0.89
N GLU A 334 17.95 -27.86 1.43
CA GLU A 334 17.48 -28.59 2.61
C GLU A 334 18.51 -28.53 3.73
N ARG A 335 18.00 -28.51 4.97
CA ARG A 335 18.78 -28.79 6.16
C ARG A 335 18.33 -30.12 6.77
N GLU A 336 19.29 -31.00 7.01
CA GLU A 336 19.06 -32.26 7.73
C GLU A 336 18.79 -32.01 9.22
N ASP A 337 18.27 -33.02 9.92
CA ASP A 337 18.09 -33.03 11.38
C ASP A 337 17.19 -31.91 11.97
N ILE A 338 16.33 -31.30 11.15
CA ILE A 338 15.32 -30.36 11.62
C ILE A 338 14.09 -31.12 12.13
N ALA A 339 13.66 -30.84 13.36
CA ALA A 339 12.41 -31.38 13.89
C ALA A 339 11.19 -30.70 13.22
N PRO A 340 10.11 -31.44 12.92
CA PRO A 340 8.88 -30.86 12.39
C PRO A 340 8.22 -29.92 13.40
N LEU A 341 7.36 -29.04 12.91
CA LEU A 341 6.55 -28.17 13.77
C LEU A 341 5.68 -29.02 14.71
N PRO A 342 5.44 -28.54 15.95
CA PRO A 342 4.45 -29.14 16.84
C PRO A 342 3.06 -29.17 16.18
N GLU A 343 2.28 -30.22 16.44
CA GLU A 343 0.93 -30.38 15.88
C GLU A 343 -0.01 -29.21 16.20
N ARG A 344 0.20 -28.57 17.37
CA ARG A 344 -0.58 -27.42 17.82
C ARG A 344 0.35 -26.24 18.08
N LEU A 345 0.26 -25.24 17.23
CA LEU A 345 0.92 -23.97 17.43
C LEU A 345 0.09 -23.05 18.34
N PRO A 346 0.74 -22.24 19.19
CA PRO A 346 0.03 -21.25 19.99
C PRO A 346 -0.66 -20.25 19.06
N ARG A 347 -1.98 -20.06 19.25
CA ARG A 347 -2.79 -19.09 18.51
C ARG A 347 -3.43 -18.10 19.48
N LYS A 348 -3.34 -16.80 19.17
CA LYS A 348 -4.06 -15.75 19.90
C LYS A 348 -5.54 -15.83 19.53
N ARG A 349 -6.43 -15.91 20.52
CA ARG A 349 -7.88 -15.84 20.26
C ARG A 349 -8.27 -14.38 19.99
N LEU A 350 -8.76 -14.11 18.79
CA LEU A 350 -9.33 -12.81 18.45
C LEU A 350 -10.80 -12.75 18.89
N PRO A 351 -11.30 -11.60 19.39
CA PRO A 351 -12.72 -11.39 19.61
C PRO A 351 -13.54 -11.68 18.36
N ALA A 352 -14.70 -12.34 18.53
CA ALA A 352 -15.52 -12.81 17.41
C ALA A 352 -15.93 -11.70 16.44
N ILE A 353 -16.19 -10.49 16.96
CA ILE A 353 -16.57 -9.33 16.14
C ILE A 353 -15.45 -8.93 15.18
N LEU A 354 -14.18 -8.94 15.61
CA LEU A 354 -13.02 -8.65 14.77
C LEU A 354 -12.76 -9.75 13.75
N GLY A 355 -13.00 -11.01 14.13
CA GLY A 355 -12.96 -12.14 13.20
C GLY A 355 -14.03 -12.06 12.10
N LEU A 356 -15.14 -11.36 12.35
CA LEU A 356 -16.17 -11.08 11.34
C LEU A 356 -15.76 -9.92 10.42
N TYR A 357 -15.11 -8.89 10.96
CA TYR A 357 -14.60 -7.73 10.21
C TYR A 357 -13.52 -8.09 9.18
N VAL A 358 -12.58 -8.97 9.52
CA VAL A 358 -11.46 -9.35 8.64
C VAL A 358 -11.88 -10.44 7.65
N GLY A 359 -13.12 -10.94 7.76
CA GLY A 359 -13.52 -12.23 7.21
C GLY A 359 -12.85 -13.36 7.99
N ARG A 360 -13.59 -14.45 8.25
CA ARG A 360 -12.99 -15.68 8.80
C ARG A 360 -12.10 -16.38 7.76
N VAL A 361 -11.12 -15.70 7.19
CA VAL A 361 -10.31 -16.22 6.08
C VAL A 361 -8.95 -16.77 6.55
N ALA A 362 -8.58 -16.65 7.83
CA ALA A 362 -7.33 -17.27 8.31
C ALA A 362 -7.38 -17.80 9.77
N ALA A 363 -8.55 -18.27 10.21
CA ALA A 363 -8.67 -19.02 11.47
C ALA A 363 -9.00 -20.51 11.26
N ALA A 364 -9.13 -20.95 10.00
CA ALA A 364 -9.45 -22.32 9.61
C ALA A 364 -8.20 -23.11 9.15
N GLY A 365 -7.07 -22.96 9.85
CA GLY A 365 -5.98 -23.93 9.75
C GLY A 365 -6.24 -25.19 10.59
N SER A 366 -7.50 -25.61 10.73
CA SER A 366 -7.95 -26.79 11.48
C SER A 366 -9.47 -26.98 11.35
N ALA A 367 -9.97 -27.16 10.13
CA ALA A 367 -11.21 -27.88 9.90
C ALA A 367 -10.88 -29.00 8.89
N PRO A 368 -11.30 -30.25 9.11
CA PRO A 368 -11.08 -31.31 8.14
C PRO A 368 -11.80 -30.87 6.86
N VAL A 369 -11.06 -30.71 5.78
CA VAL A 369 -11.65 -30.60 4.46
C VAL A 369 -12.36 -31.93 4.23
N HIS A 370 -13.66 -31.96 4.49
CA HIS A 370 -14.50 -32.99 3.93
C HIS A 370 -14.32 -32.91 2.41
N ARG A 371 -13.74 -33.98 1.87
CA ARG A 371 -13.60 -34.22 0.43
C ARG A 371 -14.88 -33.81 -0.28
N VAL A 372 -14.79 -32.86 -1.20
CA VAL A 372 -15.77 -32.76 -2.26
C VAL A 372 -15.53 -33.97 -3.15
N ALA A 373 -16.47 -34.91 -3.12
CA ALA A 373 -16.47 -36.06 -4.00
C ALA A 373 -16.41 -35.59 -5.46
N ALA A 374 -15.44 -36.08 -6.22
CA ALA A 374 -15.44 -35.98 -7.66
C ALA A 374 -16.73 -36.66 -8.21
N PRO A 375 -17.50 -36.01 -9.09
CA PRO A 375 -18.58 -36.69 -9.79
C PRO A 375 -17.97 -37.74 -10.73
N GLY A 376 -18.35 -38.98 -10.47
CA GLY A 376 -18.18 -40.21 -11.24
C GLY A 376 -17.56 -40.11 -12.64
N ALA A 377 -16.43 -40.80 -12.79
CA ALA A 377 -16.21 -41.61 -13.98
C ALA A 377 -17.15 -42.81 -13.92
N THR A 378 -18.06 -42.93 -14.88
CA THR A 378 -18.71 -44.18 -15.22
C THR A 378 -18.60 -44.42 -16.72
N ARG A 379 -17.79 -45.44 -17.02
CA ARG A 379 -17.58 -46.20 -18.25
C ARG A 379 -16.84 -45.54 -19.40
#